data_AF-A0A962P5M8-F1
#
_entry.id   AF-A0A962P5M8-F1
#
_cell.length_a   1.000
_cell.length_b   1.000
_cell.length_c   1.000
_cell.angle_alpha   90.00
_cell.angle_beta   90.00
_cell.angle_gamma   90.00
#
_symmetry.space_group_name_H-M   'P 1'
#
loop_
_entity.id
_entity.type
_entity.pdbx_description
1 polymer ?
#
loop_
_entity_poly.entity_id
_entity_poly.type
_entity_poly.pdbx_seq_one_letter_code
_entity_poly.pdbx_strand_id
1 'polypeptide(L)'
;SGRSLEIIRFAAGNRLCVNLDYTDNEGNRRTRIIEPYSLRQAQNGNILLYAARADNGQIRAYKINQVNDASVVNQTFIPRYQIELSPSLNISPTQHSGGALASLDIPKSSPARPRVRTTSRTSFSSSGPTYIYRCPVCQKTFKRKKQDSRLNAHKTKEGYPCSGRAGYFEETKY
;
A
#
# COMPACT_ATOMS: atom_id res chain seq x y z
N SER A 1 -0.42 0.05 25.92
CA SER A 1 -0.30 -0.55 24.57
C SER A 1 -1.55 -1.30 24.07
N GLY A 2 -2.52 -1.69 24.90
CA GLY A 2 -3.78 -2.32 24.42
C GLY A 2 -4.83 -1.33 23.92
N ARG A 3 -5.12 -0.29 24.72
CA ARG A 3 -6.16 0.73 24.43
C ARG A 3 -5.98 1.45 23.09
N SER A 4 -4.77 1.89 22.77
CA SER A 4 -4.48 2.58 21.49
C SER A 4 -4.74 1.67 20.29
N LEU A 5 -4.46 0.37 20.42
CA LEU A 5 -4.68 -0.61 19.34
C LEU A 5 -6.17 -0.88 19.12
N GLU A 6 -6.96 -0.95 20.17
CA GLU A 6 -8.43 -1.05 20.08
C GLU A 6 -9.03 0.18 19.39
N ILE A 7 -8.54 1.38 19.73
CA ILE A 7 -8.95 2.63 19.07
C ILE A 7 -8.64 2.59 17.57
N ILE A 8 -7.45 2.11 17.20
CA ILE A 8 -7.05 1.97 15.79
C ILE A 8 -7.95 0.97 15.05
N ARG A 9 -8.25 -0.19 15.65
CA ARG A 9 -9.17 -1.20 15.07
C ARG A 9 -10.58 -0.65 14.91
N PHE A 10 -11.10 0.02 15.94
CA PHE A 10 -12.41 0.66 15.90
C PHE A 10 -12.48 1.70 14.78
N ALA A 11 -11.47 2.58 14.68
CA ALA A 11 -11.42 3.60 13.64
C ALA A 11 -11.36 3.00 12.23
N ALA A 12 -10.53 1.97 12.03
CA ALA A 12 -10.43 1.29 10.75
C ALA A 12 -11.76 0.65 10.31
N GLY A 13 -12.42 -0.09 11.19
CA GLY A 13 -13.73 -0.70 10.90
C GLY A 13 -14.82 0.32 10.55
N ASN A 14 -14.74 1.52 11.13
CA ASN A 14 -15.69 2.62 10.91
C ASN A 14 -15.22 3.65 9.87
N ARG A 15 -14.08 3.42 9.19
CA ARG A 15 -13.49 4.33 8.19
C ARG A 15 -13.20 5.75 8.73
N LEU A 16 -12.80 5.83 9.99
CA LEU A 16 -12.41 7.06 10.67
C LEU A 16 -10.88 7.20 10.68
N CYS A 17 -10.41 8.44 10.51
CA CYS A 17 -9.02 8.78 10.67
C CYS A 17 -8.62 8.72 12.16
N VAL A 18 -7.34 8.40 12.40
CA VAL A 18 -6.75 8.34 13.73
C VAL A 18 -5.70 9.43 13.87
N ASN A 19 -5.75 10.16 14.97
CA ASN A 19 -4.64 10.99 15.40
C ASN A 19 -3.66 10.13 16.19
N LEU A 20 -2.50 9.87 15.59
CA LEU A 20 -1.48 8.96 16.12
C LEU A 20 -0.33 9.76 16.72
N ASP A 21 -0.09 9.55 18.02
CA ASP A 21 1.10 10.03 18.72
C ASP A 21 2.18 8.96 18.70
N TYR A 22 3.31 9.27 18.06
CA TYR A 22 4.33 8.30 17.69
C TYR A 22 5.73 8.83 17.97
N THR A 23 6.58 7.98 18.55
CA THR A 23 8.01 8.24 18.74
C THR A 23 8.82 7.41 17.75
N ASP A 24 9.60 8.04 16.87
CA ASP A 24 10.44 7.32 15.92
C ASP A 24 11.68 6.68 16.58
N ASN A 25 12.49 5.96 15.80
CA ASN A 25 13.69 5.30 16.33
C ASN A 25 14.79 6.29 16.77
N GLU A 26 14.72 7.55 16.34
CA GLU A 26 15.64 8.62 16.73
C GLU A 26 15.18 9.31 18.03
N GLY A 27 14.01 8.93 18.57
CA GLY A 27 13.42 9.51 19.76
C GLY A 27 12.55 10.74 19.50
N ASN A 28 12.31 11.11 18.23
CA ASN A 28 11.46 12.25 17.91
C ASN A 28 9.99 11.87 18.06
N ARG A 29 9.31 12.50 19.02
CA ARG A 29 7.86 12.36 19.20
C ARG A 29 7.11 13.32 18.30
N ARG A 30 6.17 12.79 17.50
CA ARG A 30 5.34 13.57 16.58
C ARG A 30 3.92 13.00 16.51
N THR A 31 2.99 13.89 16.24
CA THR A 31 1.58 13.56 16.05
C THR A 31 1.19 13.67 14.58
N ARG A 32 0.40 12.71 14.06
CA ARG A 32 -0.03 12.67 12.64
C ARG A 32 -1.44 12.09 12.52
N ILE A 33 -2.23 12.62 11.58
CA ILE A 33 -3.51 12.04 11.20
C ILE A 33 -3.28 10.97 10.12
N ILE A 34 -3.81 9.77 10.35
CA ILE A 34 -3.63 8.62 9.47
C ILE A 34 -4.96 7.92 9.15
N GLU A 35 -4.99 7.27 8.00
CA GLU A 35 -5.99 6.29 7.56
C GLU A 35 -5.46 4.89 7.90
N PRO A 36 -6.00 4.21 8.94
CA PRO A 36 -5.50 2.89 9.34
C PRO A 36 -6.07 1.79 8.45
N TYR A 37 -5.21 0.87 7.97
CA TYR A 37 -5.64 -0.19 7.06
C TYR A 37 -5.30 -1.61 7.53
N SER A 38 -4.07 -1.93 7.92
CA SER A 38 -3.72 -3.32 8.28
C SER A 38 -2.69 -3.42 9.41
N LEU A 39 -2.76 -4.51 10.17
CA LEU A 39 -1.71 -4.93 11.09
C LEU A 39 -1.01 -6.16 10.52
N ARG A 40 0.32 -6.11 10.49
CA ARG A 40 1.13 -7.24 10.04
C ARG A 40 2.28 -7.49 11.01
N GLN A 41 2.59 -8.76 11.22
CA GLN A 41 3.78 -9.14 11.96
C GLN A 41 4.97 -9.28 11.01
N ALA A 42 6.02 -8.52 11.28
CA ALA A 42 7.30 -8.66 10.61
C ALA A 42 8.04 -9.92 11.09
N GLN A 43 8.94 -10.45 10.27
CA GLN A 43 9.76 -11.63 10.59
C GLN A 43 10.53 -11.52 11.92
N ASN A 44 10.87 -10.31 12.35
CA ASN A 44 11.54 -10.05 13.64
C ASN A 44 10.55 -9.92 14.82
N GLY A 45 9.31 -10.37 14.66
CA GLY A 45 8.27 -10.36 15.68
C GLY A 45 7.54 -9.03 15.86
N ASN A 46 8.03 -7.92 15.29
CA ASN A 46 7.41 -6.61 15.45
C ASN A 46 6.06 -6.53 14.74
N ILE A 47 5.06 -5.97 15.42
CA ILE A 47 3.75 -5.67 14.85
C ILE A 47 3.80 -4.27 14.22
N LEU A 48 3.47 -4.20 12.94
CA LEU A 48 3.45 -2.99 12.13
C LEU A 48 2.01 -2.61 11.77
N LEU A 49 1.65 -1.36 12.00
CA LEU A 49 0.47 -0.71 11.46
C LEU A 49 0.80 -0.09 10.11
N TYR A 50 0.12 -0.55 9.06
CA TYR A 50 0.18 0.04 7.73
C TYR A 50 -0.96 1.04 7.58
N ALA A 51 -0.60 2.26 7.20
CA ALA A 51 -1.53 3.37 7.11
C ALA A 51 -1.12 4.35 5.99
N ALA A 52 -2.10 5.10 5.47
CA ALA A 52 -1.82 6.27 4.64
C ALA A 52 -1.92 7.53 5.51
N ARG A 53 -1.05 8.51 5.30
CA ARG A 53 -1.21 9.82 5.97
C ARG A 53 -2.37 10.59 5.33
N ALA A 54 -3.22 11.20 6.14
CA ALA A 54 -4.39 11.93 5.65
C ALA A 54 -4.03 13.21 4.86
N ASP A 55 -2.86 13.80 5.13
CA ASP A 55 -2.45 15.07 4.51
C ASP A 55 -1.90 14.92 3.08
N ASN A 56 -1.18 13.83 2.80
CA ASN A 56 -0.50 13.65 1.51
C ASN A 56 -0.66 12.25 0.91
N GLY A 57 -1.46 11.38 1.53
CA GLY A 57 -1.68 10.00 1.09
C GLY A 57 -0.44 9.12 1.13
N GLN A 58 0.67 9.57 1.74
CA GLN A 58 1.88 8.76 1.80
C GLN A 58 1.66 7.54 2.67
N ILE A 59 1.98 6.39 2.11
CA ILE A 59 1.91 5.12 2.82
C ILE A 59 3.11 5.02 3.79
N ARG A 60 2.83 4.64 5.04
CA ARG A 60 3.82 4.45 6.10
C ARG A 60 3.50 3.21 6.93
N ALA A 61 4.55 2.62 7.50
CA ALA A 61 4.44 1.58 8.52
C ALA A 61 4.90 2.16 9.86
N TYR A 62 4.09 1.95 10.90
CA TYR A 62 4.36 2.38 12.27
C TYR A 62 4.50 1.15 13.15
N LYS A 63 5.54 1.09 14.00
CA LYS A 63 5.64 0.00 14.96
C LYS A 63 4.68 0.24 16.11
N ILE A 64 3.86 -0.75 16.47
CA ILE A 64 2.87 -0.62 17.55
C ILE A 64 3.54 -0.31 18.90
N ASN A 65 4.72 -0.85 19.15
CA ASN A 65 5.48 -0.59 20.39
C ASN A 65 6.02 0.85 20.50
N GLN A 66 5.95 1.64 19.44
CA GLN A 66 6.39 3.03 19.38
C GLN A 66 5.21 4.03 19.33
N VAL A 67 3.98 3.51 19.41
CA VAL A 67 2.78 4.34 19.56
C VAL A 67 2.64 4.70 21.03
N ASN A 68 2.68 6.01 21.31
CA ASN A 68 2.46 6.53 22.66
C ASN A 68 0.97 6.61 22.97
N ASP A 69 0.18 7.11 22.01
CA ASP A 69 -1.27 7.24 22.13
C ASP A 69 -1.97 7.25 20.75
N ALA A 70 -3.27 6.96 20.75
CA ALA A 70 -4.11 7.04 19.57
C ALA A 70 -5.51 7.56 19.94
N SER A 71 -6.06 8.47 19.15
CA SER A 71 -7.43 8.97 19.31
C SER A 71 -8.16 9.05 17.97
N VAL A 72 -9.47 8.81 17.98
CA VAL A 72 -10.31 8.94 16.78
C VAL A 72 -10.51 10.43 16.47
N VAL A 73 -10.43 10.77 15.19
CA VAL A 73 -10.78 12.11 14.68
C VAL A 73 -12.13 12.03 13.97
N ASN A 74 -12.95 13.08 14.08
CA ASN A 74 -14.21 13.19 13.33
C ASN A 74 -13.96 13.53 11.83
N GLN A 75 -13.12 12.72 11.19
CA GLN A 75 -12.77 12.80 9.78
C GLN A 75 -12.84 11.38 9.23
N THR A 76 -13.68 11.17 8.22
CA THR A 76 -13.78 9.89 7.52
C THR A 76 -12.80 9.84 6.35
N PHE A 77 -12.39 8.64 5.94
CA PHE A 77 -11.64 8.44 4.70
C PHE A 77 -12.34 7.45 3.77
N ILE A 78 -12.09 7.58 2.46
CA ILE A 78 -12.55 6.63 1.45
C ILE A 78 -11.41 5.61 1.26
N PRO A 79 -11.60 4.32 1.65
CA PRO A 79 -10.53 3.35 1.60
C PRO A 79 -10.01 3.15 0.18
N ARG A 80 -8.71 3.40 -0.02
CA ARG A 80 -8.00 3.14 -1.28
C ARG A 80 -7.41 1.72 -1.33
N TYR A 81 -7.33 1.09 -0.17
CA TYR A 81 -6.73 -0.23 0.07
C TYR A 81 -7.66 -1.06 0.95
N GLN A 82 -7.44 -2.38 0.97
CA GLN A 82 -8.21 -3.25 1.87
C GLN A 82 -7.96 -2.89 3.33
N ILE A 83 -9.03 -2.83 4.11
CA ILE A 83 -8.92 -2.75 5.56
C ILE A 83 -8.85 -4.18 6.09
N GLU A 84 -7.68 -4.57 6.59
CA GLU A 84 -7.37 -5.86 7.21
C GLU A 84 -7.20 -5.69 8.74
N LEU A 85 -7.89 -4.71 9.31
CA LEU A 85 -7.99 -4.44 10.74
C LEU A 85 -9.37 -4.92 11.22
N SER A 86 -9.57 -6.24 11.27
CA SER A 86 -10.80 -6.77 11.85
C SER A 86 -10.78 -6.61 13.38
N PRO A 87 -11.92 -6.29 14.03
CA PRO A 87 -12.06 -6.29 15.49
C PRO A 87 -11.77 -7.66 16.13
N SER A 88 -11.92 -8.75 15.37
CA SER A 88 -11.58 -10.11 15.78
C SER A 88 -10.06 -10.34 15.72
N LEU A 89 -9.52 -10.99 16.75
CA LEU A 89 -8.09 -11.17 17.09
C LEU A 89 -7.19 -11.89 16.07
N ASN A 90 -7.60 -12.05 14.81
CA ASN A 90 -6.81 -12.76 13.81
C ASN A 90 -5.78 -11.80 13.19
N ILE A 91 -4.61 -11.73 13.83
CA ILE A 91 -3.43 -11.13 13.22
C ILE A 91 -2.93 -12.14 12.17
N SER A 92 -3.22 -11.90 10.91
CA SER A 92 -2.75 -12.77 9.83
C SER A 92 -1.20 -12.79 9.84
N PRO A 93 -0.55 -13.97 9.85
CA PRO A 93 0.86 -14.05 9.52
C PRO A 93 1.06 -13.49 8.11
N THR A 94 2.22 -12.91 7.83
CA THR A 94 2.56 -12.42 6.47
C THR A 94 2.52 -13.63 5.51
N GLN A 95 1.38 -13.89 4.89
CA GLN A 95 1.19 -14.88 3.84
C GLN A 95 0.88 -14.11 2.56
N HIS A 96 1.70 -14.35 1.54
CA HIS A 96 1.44 -13.88 0.19
C HIS A 96 0.40 -14.82 -0.42
N SER A 97 -0.89 -14.53 -0.22
CA SER A 97 -1.98 -15.22 -0.92
C SER A 97 -2.84 -14.20 -1.63
N GLY A 98 -2.88 -14.35 -2.95
CA GLY A 98 -3.55 -13.46 -3.87
C GLY A 98 -5.06 -13.54 -3.77
N GLY A 99 -5.71 -12.39 -3.98
CA GLY A 99 -7.15 -12.27 -4.14
C GLY A 99 -7.76 -11.27 -3.17
N ALA A 100 -8.46 -10.28 -3.72
CA ALA A 100 -9.09 -9.12 -3.08
C ALA A 100 -8.15 -7.93 -2.80
N LEU A 101 -8.68 -6.74 -3.12
CA LEU A 101 -8.19 -5.35 -2.97
C LEU A 101 -6.68 -5.17 -2.69
N ALA A 102 -6.01 -4.30 -3.47
CA ALA A 102 -4.61 -3.96 -3.27
C ALA A 102 -4.32 -3.69 -1.79
N SER A 103 -3.59 -4.59 -1.15
CA SER A 103 -3.15 -4.41 0.23
C SER A 103 -2.00 -3.42 0.26
N LEU A 104 -1.81 -2.74 1.39
CA LEU A 104 -0.74 -1.76 1.55
C LEU A 104 0.61 -2.45 1.66
N ASP A 105 1.18 -2.80 0.52
CA ASP A 105 2.53 -3.33 0.45
C ASP A 105 3.53 -2.17 0.40
N ILE A 106 4.29 -2.01 1.50
CA ILE A 106 5.43 -1.10 1.58
C ILE A 106 6.67 -1.94 1.33
N PRO A 107 7.47 -1.68 0.28
CA PRO A 107 8.75 -2.34 0.11
C PRO A 107 9.67 -1.98 1.29
N LYS A 108 10.12 -3.01 2.02
CA LYS A 108 11.17 -2.86 3.05
C LYS A 108 12.48 -2.44 2.37
N SER A 109 12.99 -1.25 2.68
CA SER A 109 14.40 -0.93 2.45
C SER A 109 15.27 -1.74 3.40
N SER A 110 15.93 -2.76 2.89
CA SER A 110 17.03 -3.45 3.58
C SER A 110 18.32 -2.61 3.44
N PRO A 111 19.18 -2.52 4.47
CA PRO A 111 20.43 -1.79 4.36
C PRO A 111 21.39 -2.49 3.40
N ALA A 112 22.05 -1.69 2.55
CA ALA A 112 23.00 -2.15 1.55
C ALA A 112 24.27 -2.72 2.21
N ARG A 113 24.60 -3.97 1.89
CA ARG A 113 25.94 -4.55 2.10
C ARG A 113 26.71 -4.46 0.77
N PRO A 114 28.02 -4.17 0.75
CA PRO A 114 28.74 -3.99 -0.50
C PRO A 114 28.92 -5.33 -1.20
N ARG A 115 28.49 -5.41 -2.47
CA ARG A 115 28.60 -6.61 -3.31
C ARG A 115 29.97 -6.64 -3.98
N VAL A 116 30.80 -7.59 -3.56
CA VAL A 116 31.99 -8.05 -4.30
C VAL A 116 31.56 -8.47 -5.71
N ARG A 117 32.31 -7.98 -6.70
CA ARG A 117 32.07 -8.11 -8.12
C ARG A 117 32.62 -9.45 -8.59
N THR A 118 31.75 -10.39 -8.95
CA THR A 118 32.12 -11.55 -9.77
C THR A 118 31.13 -11.71 -10.91
N THR A 119 31.72 -11.86 -12.09
CA THR A 119 31.10 -12.03 -13.39
C THR A 119 30.60 -13.46 -13.57
N SER A 120 29.34 -13.63 -13.99
CA SER A 120 28.97 -14.77 -14.82
C SER A 120 27.77 -14.42 -15.70
N ARG A 121 27.83 -14.94 -16.93
CA ARG A 121 26.96 -14.67 -18.07
C ARG A 121 25.70 -15.55 -18.05
N THR A 122 24.63 -14.99 -18.61
CA THR A 122 23.50 -15.59 -19.35
C THR A 122 22.53 -16.55 -18.64
N SER A 123 21.28 -16.09 -18.48
CA SER A 123 20.11 -16.61 -19.23
C SER A 123 18.87 -15.72 -19.00
N PHE A 124 18.10 -15.51 -20.05
CA PHE A 124 16.85 -14.75 -20.07
C PHE A 124 15.78 -15.46 -19.21
N SER A 125 15.22 -14.74 -18.24
CA SER A 125 13.80 -14.89 -17.90
C SER A 125 13.20 -13.49 -17.84
N SER A 126 12.14 -13.25 -18.60
CA SER A 126 11.38 -12.00 -18.53
C SER A 126 10.49 -11.97 -17.28
N SER A 127 11.03 -12.35 -16.12
CA SER A 127 10.31 -12.43 -14.85
C SER A 127 10.17 -11.03 -14.23
N GLY A 128 9.36 -10.21 -14.89
CA GLY A 128 9.03 -8.87 -14.43
C GLY A 128 7.53 -8.63 -14.62
N PRO A 129 6.84 -8.06 -13.63
CA PRO A 129 5.40 -7.83 -13.69
C PRO A 129 5.03 -6.97 -14.91
N THR A 130 3.97 -7.38 -15.60
CA THR A 130 3.31 -6.62 -16.66
C THR A 130 2.01 -6.04 -16.12
N TYR A 131 1.97 -4.72 -15.95
CA TYR A 131 0.81 -3.98 -15.46
C TYR A 131 -0.15 -3.68 -16.62
N ILE A 132 -1.43 -3.99 -16.45
CA ILE A 132 -2.48 -3.78 -17.45
C ILE A 132 -3.34 -2.60 -17.03
N TYR A 133 -3.46 -1.61 -17.91
CA TYR A 133 -4.28 -0.42 -17.72
C TYR A 133 -5.40 -0.38 -18.75
N ARG A 134 -6.62 -0.02 -18.34
CA ARG A 134 -7.77 0.13 -19.23
C ARG A 134 -8.17 1.59 -19.36
N CYS A 135 -8.38 2.02 -20.60
CA CYS A 135 -8.95 3.33 -20.88
C CYS A 135 -10.43 3.35 -20.46
N PRO A 136 -10.90 4.29 -19.64
CA PRO A 136 -12.32 4.38 -19.26
C PRO A 136 -13.23 4.79 -20.42
N VAL A 137 -12.68 5.45 -21.45
CA VAL A 137 -13.44 5.95 -22.60
C VAL A 137 -13.71 4.82 -23.60
N CYS A 138 -12.64 4.19 -24.10
CA CYS A 138 -12.76 3.19 -25.17
C CYS A 138 -12.60 1.74 -24.71
N GLN A 139 -12.35 1.53 -23.41
CA GLN A 139 -12.19 0.21 -22.80
C GLN A 139 -11.03 -0.63 -23.34
N LYS A 140 -10.09 -0.01 -24.06
CA LYS A 140 -8.89 -0.67 -24.58
C LYS A 140 -7.87 -0.87 -23.46
N THR A 141 -7.20 -2.01 -23.47
CA THR A 141 -6.21 -2.39 -22.46
C THR A 141 -4.78 -2.16 -22.97
N PHE A 142 -3.89 -1.76 -22.06
CA PHE A 142 -2.52 -1.36 -22.33
C PHE A 142 -1.58 -2.06 -21.36
N LYS A 143 -0.64 -2.84 -21.90
CA LYS A 143 0.39 -3.54 -21.12
C LYS A 143 1.58 -2.62 -20.88
N ARG A 144 2.05 -2.52 -19.64
CA ARG A 144 3.19 -1.70 -19.22
C ARG A 144 4.15 -2.53 -18.38
N LYS A 145 5.45 -2.26 -18.52
CA LYS A 145 6.50 -2.83 -17.65
C LYS A 145 6.73 -2.02 -16.37
N LYS A 146 6.19 -0.81 -16.31
CA LYS A 146 6.26 0.12 -15.16
C LYS A 146 4.84 0.52 -14.78
N GLN A 147 4.62 0.84 -13.51
CA GLN A 147 3.33 1.26 -13.00
C GLN A 147 3.07 2.75 -13.36
N ASP A 148 2.70 2.99 -14.62
CA ASP A 148 2.35 4.31 -15.15
C ASP A 148 0.97 4.26 -15.81
N SER A 149 0.04 5.04 -15.27
CA SER A 149 -1.36 5.13 -15.72
C SER A 149 -1.56 6.05 -16.92
N ARG A 150 -0.53 6.77 -17.37
CA ARG A 150 -0.63 7.64 -18.56
C ARG A 150 -0.74 6.80 -19.84
N LEU A 151 -1.78 7.08 -20.61
CA LEU A 151 -2.03 6.47 -21.92
C LEU A 151 -1.57 7.43 -23.01
N ASN A 152 -0.83 6.89 -23.98
CA ASN A 152 -0.50 7.62 -25.19
C ASN A 152 -1.77 7.86 -26.03
N ALA A 153 -1.66 8.75 -27.02
CA ALA A 153 -2.71 8.89 -28.04
C ALA A 153 -3.02 7.51 -28.62
N HIS A 154 -4.30 7.14 -28.67
CA HIS A 154 -4.71 5.85 -29.20
C HIS A 154 -6.10 5.96 -29.84
N LYS A 155 -6.49 4.90 -30.55
CA LYS A 155 -7.79 4.79 -31.22
C LYS A 155 -8.71 3.83 -30.46
N THR A 156 -10.02 4.08 -30.53
CA THR A 156 -11.09 3.21 -30.01
C THR A 156 -11.10 1.87 -30.75
N LYS A 157 -12.00 0.97 -30.35
CA LYS A 157 -12.21 -0.30 -31.07
C LYS A 157 -12.77 -0.07 -32.47
N GLU A 158 -13.59 0.96 -32.67
CA GLU A 158 -14.12 1.34 -33.99
C GLU A 158 -13.13 2.17 -34.84
N GLY A 159 -11.92 2.46 -34.33
CA GLY A 159 -10.85 3.13 -35.09
C GLY A 159 -10.84 4.66 -35.01
N TYR A 160 -11.77 5.28 -34.28
CA TYR A 160 -11.78 6.72 -34.03
C TYR A 160 -10.71 7.15 -33.01
N PRO A 161 -10.18 8.38 -33.07
CA PRO A 161 -9.26 8.88 -32.05
C PRO A 161 -9.93 8.90 -30.68
N CYS A 162 -9.29 8.26 -29.68
CA CYS A 162 -9.78 8.22 -28.31
C CYS A 162 -9.27 9.45 -27.54
N SER A 163 -10.17 10.14 -26.83
CA SER A 163 -9.83 11.28 -25.97
C SER A 163 -9.14 10.88 -24.67
N GLY A 164 -9.19 9.60 -24.27
CA GLY A 164 -8.60 9.12 -23.02
C GLY A 164 -7.06 9.18 -23.02
N ARG A 165 -6.50 9.88 -22.02
CA ARG A 165 -5.03 10.00 -21.80
C ARG A 165 -4.54 9.38 -20.50
N ALA A 166 -5.45 8.83 -19.70
CA ALA A 166 -5.15 8.09 -18.49
C ALA A 166 -6.04 6.84 -18.43
N GLY A 167 -5.48 5.76 -17.89
CA GLY A 167 -6.17 4.49 -17.70
C GLY A 167 -6.25 4.14 -16.22
N TYR A 168 -7.28 3.40 -15.83
CA TYR A 168 -7.28 2.75 -14.52
C TYR A 168 -6.55 1.42 -14.61
N PHE A 169 -5.86 1.07 -13.53
CA PHE A 169 -5.17 -0.21 -13.44
C PHE A 169 -6.19 -1.34 -13.28
N GLU A 170 -6.06 -2.40 -14.08
CA GLU A 170 -6.91 -3.60 -13.99
C GLU A 170 -6.20 -4.74 -13.26
N GLU A 171 -5.01 -5.14 -13.74
CA GLU A 171 -4.33 -6.33 -13.23
C GLU A 171 -2.82 -6.32 -13.49
N THR A 172 -2.06 -7.11 -12.73
CA THR A 172 -0.64 -7.41 -12.99
C THR A 172 -0.52 -8.87 -13.44
N LYS A 173 0.18 -9.11 -14.55
CA LYS A 173 0.55 -10.45 -15.04
C LYS A 173 2.03 -10.73 -14.83
N TYR A 174 2.38 -11.92 -14.35
CA TYR A 174 3.76 -12.39 -14.14
C TYR A 174 4.15 -13.42 -15.19
#